data_AF-K7FZC5-F1
#
_entry.id   AF-K7FZC5-F1
#
_cell.length_a   1.000
_cell.length_b   1.000
_cell.length_c   1.000
_cell.angle_alpha   90.00
_cell.angle_beta   90.00
_cell.angle_gamma   90.00
#
_symmetry.space_group_name_H-M   'P 1'
#
loop_
_entity.id
_entity.type
_entity.pdbx_description
1 polymer ?
#
loop_
_entity_poly.entity_id
_entity_poly.type
_entity_poly.pdbx_seq_one_letter_code
_entity_poly.pdbx_strand_id
1 'polypeptide(L)'
;MQQRAKYNLNALSHDTAIGLIQHVLDAGVQVTEVFVDTVGPAEKYQEKLKRHFPELEVTVRPKADSLFPIVSAASICAKVARDRAVKNWRFLEDLGDVSLEYGSGYPNDPKTKEWLAQCLDPVFGYPQFVRFSWSTAQTILESKAVPVHWDDSESDPALQGTRSVLSFFARKEASKRQPHRFFHERKLETVTGL
;
A
#
# COMPACT_ATOMS: atom_id res chain seq x y z
N MET A 1 2.17 -2.22 -0.65
CA MET A 1 2.00 -0.85 -1.18
C MET A 1 2.97 0.13 -0.55
N GLN A 2 3.03 0.25 0.77
CA GLN A 2 4.09 1.01 1.47
C GLN A 2 5.26 0.08 1.85
N GLN A 3 5.97 -0.41 0.84
CA GLN A 3 7.17 -1.23 1.00
C GLN A 3 8.31 -0.53 0.25
N ARG A 4 9.57 -0.83 0.61
CA ARG A 4 10.76 -0.30 -0.09
C ARG A 4 10.69 -0.50 -1.61
N ALA A 5 10.23 -1.68 -2.03
CA ALA A 5 9.93 -1.95 -3.42
C ALA A 5 8.45 -1.61 -3.74
N LYS A 6 8.23 -0.88 -4.83
CA LYS A 6 6.88 -0.49 -5.26
C LYS A 6 6.05 -1.73 -5.61
N TYR A 7 5.01 -1.99 -4.82
CA TYR A 7 4.03 -3.05 -5.06
C TYR A 7 2.62 -2.48 -4.99
N ASN A 8 1.99 -2.30 -6.15
CA ASN A 8 0.71 -1.59 -6.28
C ASN A 8 -0.52 -2.53 -6.10
N LEU A 9 -1.72 -1.94 -6.00
CA LEU A 9 -2.95 -2.69 -5.75
C LEU A 9 -3.30 -3.66 -6.88
N ASN A 10 -3.02 -3.30 -8.15
CA ASN A 10 -3.30 -4.19 -9.28
C ASN A 10 -2.40 -5.42 -9.24
N ALA A 11 -1.13 -5.26 -8.89
CA ALA A 11 -0.20 -6.37 -8.71
C ALA A 11 -0.69 -7.29 -7.58
N LEU A 12 -1.01 -6.73 -6.41
CA LEU A 12 -1.59 -7.48 -5.27
C LEU A 12 -2.86 -8.25 -5.65
N SER A 13 -3.78 -7.59 -6.36
CA SER A 13 -5.03 -8.19 -6.82
C SER A 13 -4.77 -9.36 -7.78
N HIS A 14 -3.94 -9.15 -8.80
CA HIS A 14 -3.62 -10.19 -9.78
C HIS A 14 -2.90 -11.37 -9.16
N ASP A 15 -1.92 -11.13 -8.28
CA ASP A 15 -1.15 -12.19 -7.64
C ASP A 15 -2.03 -13.00 -6.67
N THR A 16 -2.99 -12.35 -5.99
CA THR A 16 -3.98 -13.04 -5.15
C THR A 16 -4.90 -13.92 -5.98
N ALA A 17 -5.38 -13.43 -7.13
CA ALA A 17 -6.21 -14.22 -8.03
C ALA A 17 -5.45 -15.42 -8.61
N ILE A 18 -4.18 -15.24 -8.99
CA ILE A 18 -3.29 -16.33 -9.41
C ILE A 18 -3.16 -17.36 -8.29
N GLY A 19 -2.94 -16.93 -7.05
CA GLY A 19 -2.85 -17.82 -5.89
C GLY A 19 -4.12 -18.64 -5.66
N LEU A 20 -5.31 -18.05 -5.83
CA LEU A 20 -6.59 -18.76 -5.72
C LEU A 20 -6.76 -19.81 -6.82
N ILE A 21 -6.41 -19.48 -8.07
CA ILE A 21 -6.45 -20.43 -9.19
C ILE A 21 -5.50 -21.60 -8.91
N GLN A 22 -4.25 -21.30 -8.52
CA GLN A 22 -3.26 -22.31 -8.18
C GLN A 22 -3.72 -23.22 -7.05
N HIS A 23 -4.30 -22.65 -5.99
CA HIS A 23 -4.83 -23.41 -4.86
C HIS A 23 -5.91 -24.43 -5.29
N VAL A 24 -6.78 -24.06 -6.24
CA VAL A 24 -7.81 -24.95 -6.77
C VAL A 24 -7.20 -26.08 -7.61
N LEU A 25 -6.18 -25.79 -8.41
CA LEU A 25 -5.44 -26.80 -9.17
C LEU A 25 -4.72 -27.79 -8.23
N ASP A 26 -4.04 -27.27 -7.20
CA ASP A 26 -3.31 -28.05 -6.20
C ASP A 26 -4.25 -28.95 -5.39
N ALA A 27 -5.51 -28.54 -5.21
CA ALA A 27 -6.56 -29.34 -4.59
C ALA A 27 -7.08 -30.48 -5.50
N GLY A 28 -6.54 -30.62 -6.71
CA GLY A 28 -6.90 -31.67 -7.66
C GLY A 28 -8.18 -31.41 -8.45
N VAL A 29 -8.70 -30.17 -8.43
CA VAL A 29 -9.86 -29.80 -9.25
C VAL A 29 -9.44 -29.72 -10.71
N GLN A 30 -10.14 -30.45 -11.57
CA GLN A 30 -9.90 -30.43 -13.02
C GLN A 30 -10.50 -29.15 -13.63
N VAL A 31 -9.69 -28.09 -13.68
CA VAL A 31 -10.06 -26.82 -14.32
C VAL A 31 -9.59 -26.84 -15.77
N THR A 32 -10.50 -26.51 -16.69
CA THR A 32 -10.19 -26.33 -18.12
C THR A 32 -10.29 -24.88 -18.56
N GLU A 33 -11.26 -24.15 -18.00
CA GLU A 33 -11.58 -22.77 -18.35
C GLU A 33 -11.61 -21.88 -17.10
N VAL A 34 -11.09 -20.65 -17.23
CA VAL A 34 -11.07 -19.64 -16.18
C VAL A 34 -11.65 -18.34 -16.72
N PHE A 35 -12.66 -17.81 -16.02
CA PHE A 35 -13.32 -16.55 -16.35
C PHE A 35 -13.06 -15.53 -15.24
N VAL A 36 -12.57 -14.35 -15.59
CA VAL A 36 -12.16 -13.32 -14.62
C VAL A 36 -12.78 -11.97 -14.96
N ASP A 37 -13.40 -11.33 -13.96
CA ASP A 37 -13.83 -9.94 -14.03
C ASP A 37 -12.66 -8.98 -13.78
N THR A 38 -12.60 -7.87 -14.51
CA THR A 38 -11.51 -6.89 -14.36
C THR A 38 -12.01 -5.46 -14.37
N VAL A 39 -11.29 -4.63 -13.61
CA VAL A 39 -11.36 -3.17 -13.67
C VAL A 39 -10.09 -2.65 -14.34
N GLY A 40 -10.11 -2.56 -15.68
CA GLY A 40 -8.97 -2.10 -16.47
C GLY A 40 -8.78 -2.88 -17.77
N PRO A 41 -7.59 -2.75 -18.39
CA PRO A 41 -7.30 -3.42 -19.67
C PRO A 41 -7.30 -4.95 -19.51
N ALA A 42 -8.27 -5.61 -20.13
CA ALA A 42 -8.46 -7.04 -20.02
C ALA A 42 -7.34 -7.84 -20.68
N GLU A 43 -6.80 -7.34 -21.79
CA GLU A 43 -5.81 -8.02 -22.62
C GLU A 43 -4.52 -8.30 -21.84
N LYS A 44 -3.98 -7.27 -21.17
CA LYS A 44 -2.76 -7.41 -20.37
C LYS A 44 -2.94 -8.39 -19.20
N TYR A 45 -4.12 -8.40 -18.59
CA TYR A 45 -4.37 -9.30 -17.47
C TYR A 45 -4.56 -10.74 -17.96
N GLN A 46 -5.26 -10.93 -19.08
CA GLN A 46 -5.40 -12.24 -19.73
C GLN A 46 -4.04 -12.80 -20.14
N GLU A 47 -3.19 -12.00 -20.77
CA GLU A 47 -1.82 -12.41 -21.10
C GLU A 47 -1.03 -12.82 -19.86
N LYS A 48 -1.13 -12.06 -18.76
CA LYS A 48 -0.48 -12.40 -17.50
C LYS A 48 -0.95 -13.77 -17.01
N LEU A 49 -2.26 -13.99 -16.92
CA LEU A 49 -2.82 -15.26 -16.47
C LEU A 49 -2.46 -16.43 -17.40
N LYS A 50 -2.50 -16.23 -18.72
CA LYS A 50 -2.14 -17.28 -19.70
C LYS A 50 -0.66 -17.65 -19.64
N ARG A 51 0.24 -16.72 -19.25
CA ARG A 51 1.65 -17.05 -18.98
C ARG A 51 1.82 -17.90 -17.72
N HIS A 52 1.01 -17.68 -16.69
CA HIS A 52 1.04 -18.47 -15.45
C HIS A 52 0.36 -19.83 -15.62
N PHE A 53 -0.70 -19.90 -16.43
CA PHE A 53 -1.49 -21.10 -16.65
C PHE A 53 -1.65 -21.39 -18.16
N PRO A 54 -0.60 -21.86 -18.85
CA PRO A 54 -0.61 -22.05 -20.30
C PRO A 54 -1.68 -23.04 -20.79
N GLU A 55 -1.94 -24.07 -19.99
CA GLU A 55 -2.87 -25.16 -20.30
C GLU A 55 -4.35 -24.78 -20.12
N LEU A 56 -4.65 -23.71 -19.38
CA LEU A 56 -6.02 -23.27 -19.11
C LEU A 56 -6.51 -22.30 -20.18
N GLU A 57 -7.76 -22.45 -20.61
CA GLU A 57 -8.44 -21.45 -21.43
C GLU A 57 -8.87 -20.27 -20.55
N VAL A 58 -8.19 -19.13 -20.68
CA VAL A 58 -8.41 -17.96 -19.82
C VAL A 58 -9.14 -16.86 -20.59
N THR A 59 -10.30 -16.46 -20.06
CA THR A 59 -11.09 -15.33 -20.56
C THR A 59 -11.19 -14.24 -19.49
N VAL A 60 -10.65 -13.06 -19.78
CA VAL A 60 -10.78 -11.88 -18.91
C VAL A 60 -11.65 -10.85 -19.62
N ARG A 61 -12.70 -10.36 -18.94
CA ARG A 61 -13.61 -9.35 -19.51
C ARG A 61 -14.02 -8.33 -18.45
N PRO A 62 -14.25 -7.06 -18.84
CA PRO A 62 -14.93 -6.13 -17.96
C PRO A 62 -16.41 -6.54 -17.82
N LYS A 63 -16.96 -6.39 -16.61
CA LYS A 63 -18.36 -6.76 -16.27
C LYS A 63 -18.64 -8.25 -16.50
N ALA A 64 -17.64 -9.10 -16.28
CA ALA A 64 -17.76 -10.54 -16.48
C ALA A 64 -18.81 -11.16 -15.55
N ASP A 65 -19.06 -10.56 -14.38
CA ASP A 65 -20.12 -10.94 -13.44
C ASP A 65 -21.54 -10.82 -14.01
N SER A 66 -21.73 -9.96 -15.02
CA SER A 66 -22.99 -9.78 -15.74
C SER A 66 -23.10 -10.69 -16.97
N LEU A 67 -21.99 -11.28 -17.42
CA LEU A 67 -21.90 -12.10 -18.63
C LEU A 67 -21.85 -13.59 -18.33
N PHE A 68 -21.20 -13.98 -17.23
CA PHE A 68 -20.96 -15.38 -16.87
C PHE A 68 -21.54 -15.69 -15.48
N PRO A 69 -22.50 -16.62 -15.37
CA PRO A 69 -23.12 -16.96 -14.09
C PRO A 69 -22.13 -17.37 -12.99
N ILE A 70 -21.05 -18.06 -13.36
CA ILE A 70 -19.99 -18.48 -12.43
C ILE A 70 -19.22 -17.28 -11.84
N VAL A 71 -19.00 -16.22 -12.62
CA VAL A 71 -18.35 -14.99 -12.14
C VAL A 71 -19.34 -14.19 -11.28
N SER A 72 -20.63 -14.22 -11.62
CA SER A 72 -21.70 -13.68 -10.77
C SER A 72 -21.73 -14.34 -9.39
N ALA A 73 -21.68 -15.68 -9.35
CA ALA A 73 -21.62 -16.45 -8.11
C ALA A 73 -20.36 -16.11 -7.29
N ALA A 74 -19.19 -16.01 -7.93
CA ALA A 74 -17.95 -15.59 -7.28
C ALA A 74 -18.08 -14.18 -6.68
N SER A 75 -18.72 -13.25 -7.39
CA SER A 75 -18.97 -11.88 -6.94
C SER A 75 -19.85 -11.83 -5.69
N ILE A 76 -20.90 -12.67 -5.62
CA ILE A 76 -21.73 -12.83 -4.41
C ILE A 76 -20.89 -13.37 -3.26
N CYS A 77 -20.13 -14.45 -3.48
CA CYS A 77 -19.29 -15.05 -2.44
C CYS A 77 -18.29 -14.04 -1.87
N ALA A 78 -17.62 -13.27 -2.74
CA ALA A 78 -16.65 -12.26 -2.34
C ALA A 78 -17.28 -11.14 -1.50
N LYS A 79 -18.44 -10.61 -1.92
CA LYS A 79 -19.16 -9.55 -1.19
C LYS A 79 -19.65 -10.02 0.17
N VAL A 80 -20.27 -11.21 0.24
CA VAL A 80 -20.75 -11.78 1.50
C VAL A 80 -19.58 -12.06 2.45
N ALA A 81 -18.47 -12.58 1.95
CA ALA A 81 -17.27 -12.82 2.76
C ALA A 81 -16.68 -11.50 3.29
N ARG A 82 -16.59 -10.45 2.45
CA ARG A 82 -16.17 -9.11 2.86
C ARG A 82 -17.06 -8.57 3.97
N ASP A 83 -18.37 -8.56 3.77
CA ASP A 83 -19.31 -7.96 4.72
C ASP A 83 -19.27 -8.72 6.06
N ARG A 84 -19.13 -10.05 6.01
CA ARG A 84 -18.92 -10.87 7.20
C ARG A 84 -17.60 -10.55 7.90
N ALA A 85 -16.50 -10.40 7.17
CA ALA A 85 -15.20 -10.11 7.75
C ALA A 85 -15.19 -8.73 8.44
N VAL A 86 -15.76 -7.72 7.78
CA VAL A 86 -15.88 -6.36 8.29
C VAL A 86 -16.80 -6.29 9.51
N LYS A 87 -17.97 -6.95 9.46
CA LYS A 87 -18.90 -7.00 10.60
C LYS A 87 -18.33 -7.70 11.84
N ASN A 88 -17.48 -8.71 11.63
CA ASN A 88 -16.86 -9.48 12.72
C ASN A 88 -15.44 -9.02 13.04
N TRP A 89 -15.00 -7.88 12.49
CA TRP A 89 -13.68 -7.35 12.76
C TRP A 89 -13.54 -7.05 14.26
N ARG A 90 -12.40 -7.47 14.81
CA ARG A 90 -12.02 -7.17 16.19
C ARG A 90 -10.79 -6.27 16.14
N PHE A 91 -10.94 -5.06 16.63
CA PHE A 91 -9.81 -4.15 16.80
C PHE A 91 -8.86 -4.71 17.85
N LEU A 92 -7.57 -4.70 17.53
CA LEU A 92 -6.52 -5.13 18.47
C LEU A 92 -6.13 -3.97 19.39
N GLU A 93 -6.27 -2.75 18.88
CA GLU A 93 -6.01 -1.50 19.55
C GLU A 93 -7.18 -1.12 20.47
N ASP A 94 -6.86 -0.48 21.59
CA ASP A 94 -7.85 0.21 22.42
C ASP A 94 -8.21 1.52 21.74
N LEU A 95 -9.42 1.59 21.19
CA LEU A 95 -9.92 2.78 20.51
C LEU A 95 -10.57 3.79 21.48
N GLY A 96 -10.60 3.51 22.78
CA GLY A 96 -11.27 4.34 23.77
C GLY A 96 -12.74 4.56 23.43
N ASP A 97 -13.17 5.83 23.45
CA ASP A 97 -14.56 6.24 23.18
C ASP A 97 -14.91 6.36 21.69
N VAL A 98 -14.01 5.97 20.79
CA VAL A 98 -14.26 6.07 19.34
C VAL A 98 -15.35 5.08 18.94
N SER A 99 -16.39 5.61 18.27
CA SER A 99 -17.49 4.80 17.74
C SER A 99 -16.99 3.73 16.77
N LEU A 100 -17.55 2.52 16.85
CA LEU A 100 -17.31 1.47 15.85
C LEU A 100 -18.10 1.67 14.55
N GLU A 101 -18.89 2.74 14.46
CA GLU A 101 -19.64 3.08 13.26
C GLU A 101 -18.80 3.90 12.26
N TYR A 102 -17.94 3.23 11.52
CA TYR A 102 -17.07 3.85 10.50
C TYR A 102 -17.77 4.17 9.16
N GLY A 103 -19.09 4.00 9.06
CA GLY A 103 -19.84 4.20 7.82
C GLY A 103 -19.61 3.11 6.77
N SER A 104 -19.61 3.49 5.50
CA SER A 104 -19.46 2.56 4.37
C SER A 104 -18.03 2.05 4.16
N GLY A 105 -17.04 2.73 4.75
CA GLY A 105 -15.62 2.46 4.54
C GLY A 105 -15.05 3.00 3.22
N TYR A 106 -15.86 3.70 2.41
CA TYR A 106 -15.38 4.31 1.17
C TYR A 106 -14.82 5.72 1.41
N PRO A 107 -13.75 6.12 0.71
CA PRO A 107 -13.13 7.44 0.91
C PRO A 107 -14.04 8.64 0.63
N ASN A 108 -15.12 8.46 -0.14
CA ASN A 108 -16.05 9.54 -0.47
C ASN A 108 -17.21 9.69 0.52
N ASP A 109 -17.36 8.76 1.46
CA ASP A 109 -18.40 8.80 2.48
C ASP A 109 -18.02 9.76 3.61
N PRO A 110 -18.83 10.80 3.89
CA PRO A 110 -18.57 11.73 4.98
C PRO A 110 -18.39 11.05 6.34
N LYS A 111 -19.18 10.02 6.65
CA LYS A 111 -19.10 9.30 7.93
C LYS A 111 -17.78 8.56 8.07
N THR A 112 -17.28 7.99 6.97
CA THR A 112 -15.96 7.33 6.93
C THR A 112 -14.84 8.34 7.17
N LYS A 113 -14.90 9.53 6.54
CA LYS A 113 -13.88 10.58 6.74
C LYS A 113 -13.87 11.11 8.17
N GLU A 114 -15.05 11.31 8.75
CA GLU A 114 -15.19 11.75 10.13
C GLU A 114 -14.61 10.71 11.10
N TRP A 115 -14.95 9.43 10.91
CA TRP A 115 -14.40 8.34 11.72
C TRP A 115 -12.87 8.27 11.63
N LEU A 116 -12.29 8.40 10.43
CA LEU A 116 -10.84 8.50 10.25
C LEU A 116 -10.25 9.68 11.03
N ALA A 117 -10.91 10.85 11.05
CA ALA A 117 -10.40 11.98 11.82
C ALA A 117 -10.47 11.74 13.35
N GLN A 118 -11.43 10.95 13.83
CA GLN A 118 -11.63 10.65 15.25
C GLN A 118 -10.71 9.53 15.77
N CYS A 119 -10.39 8.53 14.95
CA CYS A 119 -9.57 7.38 15.34
C CYS A 119 -8.06 7.58 15.12
N LEU A 120 -7.64 8.81 14.80
CA LEU A 120 -6.24 9.14 14.55
C LEU A 120 -5.50 9.38 15.87
N ASP A 121 -4.52 8.54 16.16
CA ASP A 121 -3.49 8.76 17.16
C ASP A 121 -2.36 9.66 16.60
N PRO A 122 -1.87 10.67 17.35
CA PRO A 122 -0.83 11.57 16.87
C PRO A 122 0.51 10.91 16.55
N VAL A 123 0.84 9.78 17.17
CA VAL A 123 2.15 9.11 17.02
C VAL A 123 2.03 7.87 16.13
N PHE A 124 1.05 7.02 16.40
CA PHE A 124 0.88 5.73 15.71
C PHE A 124 0.00 5.83 14.46
N GLY A 125 -0.75 6.92 14.29
CA GLY A 125 -1.67 7.09 13.18
C GLY A 125 -2.96 6.32 13.41
N TYR A 126 -3.25 5.31 12.60
CA TYR A 126 -4.53 4.60 12.61
C TYR A 126 -4.45 3.19 13.21
N PRO A 127 -5.58 2.62 13.66
CA PRO A 127 -5.65 1.18 13.90
C PRO A 127 -5.42 0.40 12.61
N GLN A 128 -4.96 -0.85 12.74
CA GLN A 128 -4.61 -1.75 11.62
C GLN A 128 -5.75 -1.97 10.60
N PHE A 129 -6.99 -1.71 10.99
CA PHE A 129 -8.15 -1.75 10.10
C PHE A 129 -8.06 -0.76 8.93
N VAL A 130 -7.37 0.37 9.12
CA VAL A 130 -7.25 1.43 8.10
C VAL A 130 -6.14 1.10 7.11
N ARG A 131 -6.44 1.27 5.82
CA ARG A 131 -5.46 1.12 4.76
C ARG A 131 -4.58 2.38 4.66
N PHE A 132 -3.44 2.38 5.34
CA PHE A 132 -2.45 3.48 5.31
C PHE A 132 -1.95 3.86 3.90
N SER A 133 -2.02 2.92 2.94
CA SER A 133 -1.65 3.21 1.56
C SER A 133 -2.67 4.05 0.78
N TRP A 134 -3.82 4.38 1.37
CA TRP A 134 -4.82 5.23 0.72
C TRP A 134 -4.56 6.72 0.90
N SER A 135 -4.69 7.47 -0.19
CA SER A 135 -4.41 8.90 -0.22
C SER A 135 -5.22 9.67 0.82
N THR A 136 -6.51 9.36 1.01
CA THR A 136 -7.33 10.00 2.04
C THR A 136 -6.78 9.78 3.45
N ALA A 137 -6.29 8.58 3.77
CA ALA A 137 -5.66 8.30 5.05
C ALA A 137 -4.31 9.03 5.17
N GLN A 138 -3.49 9.03 4.12
CA GLN A 138 -2.20 9.72 4.09
C GLN A 138 -2.35 11.23 4.30
N THR A 139 -3.28 11.88 3.58
CA THR A 139 -3.51 13.33 3.72
C THR A 139 -3.97 13.71 5.13
N ILE A 140 -4.82 12.91 5.77
CA ILE A 140 -5.25 13.18 7.14
C ILE A 140 -4.08 12.95 8.12
N LEU A 141 -3.31 11.88 7.93
CA LEU A 141 -2.13 11.57 8.73
C LEU A 141 -1.08 12.69 8.66
N GLU A 142 -0.72 13.12 7.45
CA GLU A 142 0.26 14.19 7.20
C GLU A 142 -0.18 15.55 7.76
N SER A 143 -1.48 15.81 7.83
CA SER A 143 -2.01 17.10 8.29
C SER A 143 -2.22 17.18 9.81
N LYS A 144 -2.40 16.04 10.49
CA LYS A 144 -2.84 16.01 11.89
C LYS A 144 -1.95 15.20 12.84
N ALA A 145 -1.13 14.29 12.33
CA ALA A 145 -0.21 13.48 13.14
C ALA A 145 1.21 14.09 13.16
N VAL A 146 2.05 13.56 14.04
CA VAL A 146 3.45 13.93 14.14
C VAL A 146 4.17 13.51 12.85
N PRO A 147 4.99 14.40 12.23
CA PRO A 147 5.75 14.04 11.04
C PRO A 147 6.73 12.90 11.29
N VAL A 148 6.74 11.92 10.39
CA VAL A 148 7.67 10.79 10.41
C VAL A 148 8.52 10.83 9.14
N HIS A 149 9.85 10.76 9.31
CA HIS A 149 10.81 10.68 8.22
C HIS A 149 11.39 9.27 8.12
N TRP A 150 11.29 8.67 6.94
CA TRP A 150 11.82 7.35 6.65
C TRP A 150 13.11 7.47 5.82
N ASP A 151 14.06 6.55 5.99
CA ASP A 151 15.34 6.56 5.25
C ASP A 151 15.18 6.57 3.72
N ASP A 152 14.05 6.07 3.22
CA ASP A 152 13.68 5.99 1.80
C ASP A 152 12.65 7.03 1.35
N SER A 153 12.18 7.90 2.26
CA SER A 153 11.47 9.11 1.84
C SER A 153 12.43 9.94 0.98
N GLU A 154 11.98 10.46 -0.17
CA GLU A 154 12.80 11.16 -1.17
C GLU A 154 13.33 12.52 -0.68
N SER A 155 13.93 12.54 0.50
CA SER A 155 14.75 13.59 1.09
C SER A 155 16.17 13.04 1.23
N ASP A 156 16.74 12.50 0.15
CA ASP A 156 18.19 12.47 0.03
C ASP A 156 18.63 13.82 -0.57
N PRO A 157 19.14 14.76 0.24
CA PRO A 157 19.64 16.03 -0.27
C PRO A 157 20.79 15.84 -1.27
N ALA A 158 21.37 14.64 -1.41
CA ALA A 158 22.32 14.32 -2.46
C ALA A 158 21.71 14.29 -3.88
N LEU A 159 20.39 14.16 -4.01
CA LEU A 159 19.68 14.19 -5.29
C LEU A 159 19.13 15.59 -5.66
N GLN A 160 19.18 16.55 -4.73
CA GLN A 160 18.80 17.94 -5.00
C GLN A 160 20.02 18.80 -5.36
N GLY A 161 20.18 19.06 -6.65
CA GLY A 161 20.80 20.29 -7.15
C GLY A 161 22.20 20.16 -7.73
N THR A 162 22.32 20.53 -9.00
CA THR A 162 23.59 20.96 -9.60
C THR A 162 24.24 22.04 -8.74
N ARG A 163 25.45 21.77 -8.24
CA ARG A 163 26.23 22.73 -7.45
C ARG A 163 26.38 24.04 -8.22
N SER A 164 25.95 25.15 -7.63
CA SER A 164 26.09 26.49 -8.20
C SER A 164 27.57 26.82 -8.46
N VAL A 165 27.87 27.36 -9.65
CA VAL A 165 29.22 27.74 -10.09
C VAL A 165 29.87 28.79 -9.16
N LEU A 166 29.06 29.59 -8.46
CA LEU A 166 29.52 30.56 -7.46
C LEU A 166 30.23 29.90 -6.26
N SER A 167 29.97 28.62 -5.98
CA SER A 167 30.64 27.88 -4.91
C SER A 167 32.13 27.65 -5.16
N PHE A 168 32.60 27.72 -6.42
CA PHE A 168 34.03 27.59 -6.77
C PHE A 168 34.85 28.84 -6.44
N PHE A 169 34.21 30.00 -6.30
CA PHE A 169 34.87 31.28 -6.03
C PHE A 169 34.82 31.68 -4.55
N ALA A 170 34.19 30.87 -3.69
CA ALA A 170 34.16 31.10 -2.26
C ALA A 170 35.55 30.85 -1.63
N ARG A 171 36.02 31.79 -0.81
CA ARG A 171 37.30 31.71 -0.12
C ARG A 171 37.27 30.53 0.87
N LYS A 172 38.18 29.57 0.70
CA LYS A 172 38.30 28.39 1.58
C LYS A 172 38.66 28.85 2.99
N GLU A 173 37.73 28.76 3.94
CA GLU A 173 38.07 28.83 5.37
C GLU A 173 39.05 27.70 5.73
N ALA A 174 39.89 27.92 6.74
CA ALA A 174 40.85 26.94 7.21
C ALA A 174 40.14 25.61 7.49
N SER A 175 40.59 24.55 6.81
CA SER A 175 40.03 23.20 6.91
C SER A 175 39.97 22.77 8.37
N LYS A 176 38.77 22.66 8.95
CA LYS A 176 38.57 21.89 10.18
C LYS A 176 39.17 20.51 9.94
N ARG A 177 39.97 20.00 10.89
CA ARG A 177 40.53 18.64 10.79
C ARG A 177 39.37 17.68 10.59
N GLN A 178 39.39 16.93 9.48
CA GLN A 178 38.37 15.92 9.25
C GLN A 178 38.48 14.86 10.36
N PRO A 179 37.35 14.45 10.96
CA PRO A 179 37.37 13.43 11.99
C PRO A 179 37.99 12.14 11.43
N HIS A 180 38.71 11.40 12.28
CA HIS A 180 39.30 10.14 11.87
C HIS A 180 38.22 9.21 11.31
N ARG A 181 38.55 8.45 10.25
CA ARG A 181 37.64 7.54 9.53
C ARG A 181 36.75 6.70 10.45
N PHE A 182 37.32 6.22 11.56
CA PHE A 182 36.61 5.49 12.61
C PHE A 182 35.32 6.16 13.10
N PHE A 183 35.35 7.49 13.35
CA PHE A 183 34.20 8.25 13.87
C PHE A 183 33.16 8.50 12.78
N HIS A 184 33.62 8.80 11.57
CA HIS A 184 32.75 9.02 10.41
C HIS A 184 31.94 7.77 10.05
N GLU A 185 32.60 6.60 9.94
CA GLU A 185 31.92 5.33 9.60
C GLU A 185 30.88 4.89 10.65
N ARG A 186 31.03 5.35 11.89
CA ARG A 186 30.15 4.98 13.01
C ARG A 186 29.14 6.07 13.36
N LYS A 187 29.09 7.16 12.58
CA LYS A 187 28.22 8.34 12.83
C LYS A 187 28.40 8.89 14.26
N LEU A 188 29.64 8.95 14.75
CA LEU A 188 29.98 9.45 16.08
C LEU A 188 30.47 10.90 15.99
N GLU A 189 29.88 11.77 16.80
CA GLU A 189 30.20 13.20 16.86
C GLU A 189 30.46 13.67 18.29
N THR A 190 31.23 14.75 18.45
CA THR A 190 31.48 15.34 19.77
C THR A 190 30.29 16.19 20.19
N VAL A 191 29.74 15.93 21.38
CA VAL A 191 28.64 16.74 21.94
C VAL A 191 29.19 18.10 22.38
N THR A 192 28.76 19.17 21.71
CA THR A 192 29.20 20.56 22.00
C THR A 192 28.19 21.36 22.81
N GLY A 193 27.05 20.77 23.16
CA GLY A 193 25.99 21.35 23.98
C GLY A 193 24.97 20.29 24.36
N LEU A 194 24.37 20.42 25.54
CA LEU A 194 23.26 19.58 26.05
C LEU A 194 21.95 20.32 25.88
#